data_AF-A0A359M5Q1-F1
#
_entry.id   AF-A0A359M5Q1-F1
#
_cell.length_a   1.000
_cell.length_b   1.000
_cell.length_c   1.000
_cell.angle_alpha   90.00
_cell.angle_beta   90.00
_cell.angle_gamma   90.00
#
_symmetry.space_group_name_H-M   'P 1'
#
loop_
_entity.id
_entity.type
_entity.pdbx_description
1 polymer ?
#
loop_
_entity_poly.entity_id
_entity_poly.type
_entity_poly.pdbx_seq_one_letter_code
_entity_poly.pdbx_strand_id
1 'polypeptide(L)' 'KNRQKVMQALEEAMRSDRAPYKILQFNDFGLVAITRKRVKQSLERTLCSPCPYCEGAGYV' A
#
# COMPACT_ATOMS: atom_id res chain seq x y z
N LYS A 1 13.83 1.14 -18.95
CA LYS A 1 13.74 -0.34 -19.06
C LYS A 1 13.27 -1.02 -17.77
N ASN A 2 13.92 -0.85 -16.61
CA ASN A 2 13.52 -1.58 -15.40
C ASN A 2 12.20 -1.10 -14.78
N ARG A 3 11.90 0.21 -14.84
CA ARG A 3 10.65 0.77 -14.32
C ARG A 3 9.40 0.08 -14.89
N GLN A 4 9.35 -0.14 -16.21
CA GLN A 4 8.24 -0.84 -16.86
C GLN A 4 8.12 -2.31 -16.40
N LYS A 5 9.25 -3.01 -16.25
CA LYS A 5 9.24 -4.40 -15.73
C LYS A 5 8.67 -4.47 -14.31
N VAL A 6 9.02 -3.50 -13.46
CA VAL A 6 8.49 -3.39 -12.09
C VAL A 6 6.99 -3.11 -12.12
N MET A 7 6.52 -2.17 -12.96
CA MET A 7 5.09 -1.88 -13.09
C MET A 7 4.29 -3.10 -13.58
N GLN A 8 4.81 -3.83 -14.56
CA GLN A 8 4.14 -5.02 -15.09
C GLN A 8 4.03 -6.12 -14.03
N ALA A 9 5.11 -6.39 -13.29
CA ALA A 9 5.10 -7.36 -12.20
C ALA A 9 4.13 -6.95 -11.07
N LEU A 10 4.07 -5.66 -10.74
CA LEU A 10 3.15 -5.12 -9.76
C LEU A 10 1.68 -5.25 -10.20
N GLU A 11 1.38 -4.90 -11.46
CA GLU A 11 0.04 -5.06 -12.04
C GLU A 11 -0.40 -6.52 -12.02
N GLU A 12 0.48 -7.44 -12.40
CA GLU A 12 0.20 -8.88 -12.42
C GLU A 12 -0.07 -9.44 -11.01
N ALA A 13 0.71 -9.05 -10.01
CA ALA A 13 0.47 -9.45 -8.62
C ALA A 13 -0.90 -8.95 -8.11
N MET A 14 -1.27 -7.72 -8.46
CA MET A 14 -2.52 -7.10 -8.01
C MET A 14 -3.77 -7.66 -8.71
N ARG A 15 -3.66 -8.36 -9.86
CA ARG A 15 -4.82 -8.98 -10.54
C ARG A 15 -5.60 -9.95 -9.67
N SER A 16 -4.94 -10.57 -8.69
CA SER A 16 -5.57 -11.51 -7.75
C SER A 16 -6.41 -10.81 -6.67
N ASP A 17 -6.24 -9.50 -6.49
CA ASP A 17 -6.97 -8.72 -5.51
C ASP A 17 -8.38 -8.40 -6.00
N ARG A 18 -9.38 -8.78 -5.21
CA ARG A 18 -10.80 -8.54 -5.53
C ARG A 18 -11.23 -7.10 -5.23
N ALA A 19 -10.51 -6.38 -4.38
CA ALA A 19 -10.86 -5.01 -4.05
C ALA A 19 -10.49 -4.08 -5.21
N PRO A 20 -11.38 -3.17 -5.64
CA PRO A 20 -11.03 -2.19 -6.67
C PRO A 20 -9.77 -1.41 -6.28
N TYR A 21 -8.81 -1.34 -7.19
CA TYR A 21 -7.55 -0.64 -6.99
C TYR A 21 -7.17 0.19 -8.22
N LYS A 22 -6.28 1.15 -8.01
CA LYS A 22 -5.65 1.94 -9.07
C LYS A 22 -4.18 2.08 -8.79
N ILE A 23 -3.36 1.86 -9.81
CA ILE A 23 -1.91 2.05 -9.75
C ILE A 23 -1.57 3.33 -10.52
N LEU A 24 -0.87 4.25 -9.87
CA LEU A 24 -0.29 5.43 -10.49
C LEU A 24 1.16 5.10 -10.85
N GLN A 25 1.56 5.47 -12.07
CA GLN A 25 2.92 5.24 -12.56
C GLN A 25 3.95 5.98 -11.70
N PHE A 26 5.23 5.66 -11.90
CA PHE A 26 6.34 6.34 -11.23
C PHE A 26 6.24 7.86 -11.34
N ASN A 27 6.37 8.55 -10.21
CA ASN A 27 6.55 10.00 -10.19
C ASN A 27 8.04 10.37 -10.38
N ASP A 28 8.33 11.68 -10.42
CA ASP A 28 9.70 12.20 -10.60
C ASP A 28 10.63 11.84 -9.42
N PHE A 29 10.06 11.55 -8.25
CA PHE A 29 10.77 11.08 -7.06
C PHE A 29 11.04 9.57 -7.08
N GLY A 30 10.59 8.84 -8.12
CA GLY A 30 10.78 7.40 -8.23
C GLY A 30 9.83 6.56 -7.36
N LEU A 31 8.74 7.14 -6.86
CA LEU A 31 7.70 6.45 -6.09
C LEU A 31 6.55 6.01 -6.99
N VAL A 32 5.95 4.86 -6.63
CA VAL A 32 4.70 4.35 -7.23
C VAL A 32 3.61 4.47 -6.17
N ALA A 33 2.49 5.09 -6.53
CA ALA A 33 1.36 5.23 -5.63
C ALA A 33 0.25 4.25 -6.02
N ILE A 34 -0.36 3.60 -5.02
CA ILE A 34 -1.46 2.66 -5.22
C ILE A 34 -2.60 3.10 -4.32
N THR A 35 -3.80 3.14 -4.88
CA THR A 35 -5.03 3.27 -4.08
C THR A 35 -5.78 1.95 -4.13
N ARG A 36 -6.29 1.53 -2.97
CA ARG A 36 -7.06 0.29 -2.82
C ARG A 36 -8.32 0.58 -2.02
N LYS A 37 -9.48 0.20 -2.54
CA LYS A 37 -10.75 0.39 -1.83
C LYS A 37 -10.77 -0.44 -0.55
N ARG A 38 -11.10 0.20 0.57
CA ARG A 38 -11.29 -0.50 1.85
C ARG A 38 -12.64 -1.22 1.85
N VAL A 39 -12.62 -2.54 1.72
CA VAL A 39 -13.83 -3.39 1.73
C VAL A 39 -14.06 -4.06 3.10
N LYS A 40 -13.00 -4.24 3.89
CA LYS A 40 -13.03 -4.78 5.26
C LYS A 40 -12.20 -3.87 6.18
N GLN A 41 -12.41 -3.99 7.49
CA GLN A 41 -11.52 -3.34 8.47
C GLN A 41 -10.09 -3.87 8.31
N SER A 42 -9.09 -3.01 8.53
CA SER A 42 -7.68 -3.43 8.50
C SER A 42 -7.38 -4.35 9.67
N LEU A 43 -6.45 -5.28 9.46
CA LEU A 43 -5.98 -6.18 10.53
C LEU A 43 -5.44 -5.40 11.72
N GLU A 44 -4.69 -4.32 11.46
CA GLU A 44 -4.19 -3.41 12.49
C GLU A 44 -5.30 -2.91 13.41
N ARG A 45 -6.43 -2.46 12.87
CA ARG A 45 -7.55 -1.96 13.69
C ARG A 45 -8.27 -3.08 14.45
N THR A 46 -8.12 -4.32 14.01
CA THR A 46 -8.74 -5.50 14.63
C THR A 46 -7.84 -6.10 15.72
N LEU A 47 -6.53 -6.00 15.57
CA LEU A 47 -5.55 -6.75 16.37
C LEU A 47 -4.63 -5.87 17.22
N CYS A 48 -4.48 -4.59 16.87
CA CYS A 48 -3.53 -3.69 17.51
C CYS A 48 -4.21 -2.62 18.35
N SER A 49 -3.50 -2.15 19.37
CA SER A 49 -3.80 -0.94 20.14
C SER A 49 -2.65 0.07 19.98
N PRO A 50 -2.90 1.39 20.16
CA PRO A 50 -1.84 2.38 20.09
C PRO A 50 -0.78 2.14 21.16
N CYS A 51 0.49 2.37 20.80
CA CYS A 51 1.61 2.22 21.73
C CYS A 51 1.52 3.25 22.87
N PRO A 52 1.62 2.85 24.15
CA PRO A 52 1.46 3.79 25.27
C PRO A 52 2.62 4.79 25.44
N TYR A 53 3.75 4.59 24.74
CA TYR A 53 4.94 5.43 24.89
C TYR A 53 5.10 6.47 23.80
N CYS A 54 4.73 6.14 22.56
CA CYS A 54 4.87 7.02 21.41
C CYS A 54 3.55 7.30 20.69
N GLU A 55 2.44 6.73 21.16
CA GLU A 55 1.09 6.88 20.58
C GLU A 55 1.01 6.56 19.07
N GLY A 56 1.96 5.76 18.57
CA GLY A 56 2.06 5.42 17.15
C GLY A 56 2.96 6.34 16.32
N ALA A 57 3.62 7.34 16.92
CA ALA A 57 4.56 8.22 16.24
C ALA A 57 5.83 7.51 15.75
N GLY A 58 6.22 6.42 16.42
CA GLY A 58 7.42 5.65 16.06
C GLY A 58 8.75 6.30 16.47
N TYR A 59 8.70 7.43 17.18
CA TYR A 59 9.83 8.08 17.84
C TYR A 59 9.35 8.71 19.16
N VAL A 60 10.28 8.99 20.08
CA VAL A 60 10.06 9.68 21.37
C VAL A 60 11.02 10.85 21.46
#